data_AF-A0A7H1J2J8-F1
#
_entry.id   AF-A0A7H1J2J8-F1
#
_cell.length_a   1.000
_cell.length_b   1.000
_cell.length_c   1.000
_cell.angle_alpha   90.00
_cell.angle_beta   90.00
_cell.angle_gamma   90.00
#
_symmetry.space_group_name_H-M   'P 1'
#
loop_
_entity.id
_entity.type
_entity.pdbx_description
1 polymer ?
#
loop_
_entity_poly.entity_id
_entity_poly.type
_entity_poly.pdbx_seq_one_letter_code
_entity_poly.pdbx_strand_id
1 'polypeptide(L)'
;MKNKQKSPMCRPALRVGIVLIGLTTISLAHSSDLIAFGKECLAKEERLKTAKDELDALSLSANRTQGQTHHARNDIDLYQEEKAELEAIIADCAATNPNSAYCHQIRYQYNEISYLIQRAKVDALEEGKDDNSAFIDLELTKADFNQQHEAFIAYCRNSDAHYALLQNPTAYAAVCSNANAKRSITCSLF
;
A
#
# COMPACT_ATOMS: atom_id res chain seq x y z
N MET A 1 8.41 42.21 97.28
CA MET A 1 7.57 41.21 96.60
C MET A 1 8.43 40.43 95.60
N LYS A 2 8.14 39.14 95.44
CA LYS A 2 8.99 38.08 94.84
C LYS A 2 9.24 38.21 93.33
N ASN A 3 10.38 37.65 92.90
CA ASN A 3 10.65 36.93 91.63
C ASN A 3 10.63 37.76 90.32
N LYS A 4 11.47 37.52 89.29
CA LYS A 4 12.36 36.41 88.92
C LYS A 4 13.34 36.89 87.84
N GLN A 5 14.59 36.47 87.94
CA GLN A 5 15.59 36.55 86.87
C GLN A 5 15.54 35.26 86.03
N LYS A 6 15.64 35.37 84.69
CA LYS A 6 16.30 34.42 83.77
C LYS A 6 16.15 34.88 82.30
N SER A 7 17.28 35.25 81.68
CA SER A 7 17.48 35.17 80.22
C SER A 7 17.77 33.68 79.85
N PRO A 8 17.61 33.22 78.59
CA PRO A 8 18.55 33.58 77.50
C PRO A 8 17.93 33.69 76.08
N MET A 9 18.79 34.17 75.17
CA MET A 9 18.71 34.20 73.70
C MET A 9 18.06 32.97 73.04
N CYS A 10 17.32 33.17 71.95
CA CYS A 10 17.67 32.66 70.60
C CYS A 10 16.64 33.08 69.54
N ARG A 11 17.14 33.54 68.39
CA ARG A 11 16.38 33.95 67.19
C ARG A 11 15.58 32.77 66.62
N PRO A 12 14.42 32.99 65.99
CA PRO A 12 14.02 32.18 64.85
C PRO A 12 14.04 33.01 63.57
N ALA A 13 14.75 32.45 62.61
CA ALA A 13 15.01 32.98 61.29
C ALA A 13 13.73 33.24 60.49
N LEU A 14 13.75 34.31 59.70
CA LEU A 14 12.92 34.44 58.50
C LEU A 14 13.14 33.20 57.63
N ARG A 15 12.20 32.27 57.63
CA ARG A 15 12.09 31.26 56.57
C ARG A 15 11.36 31.91 55.40
N VAL A 16 12.11 32.65 54.59
CA VAL A 16 11.71 32.94 53.22
C VAL A 16 11.74 31.60 52.48
N GLY A 17 10.58 30.98 52.32
CA GLY A 17 10.42 29.81 51.47
C GLY A 17 10.66 30.22 50.04
N ILE A 18 11.87 29.99 49.54
CA ILE A 18 12.18 30.07 48.12
C ILE A 18 11.40 28.95 47.46
N VAL A 19 10.30 29.30 46.80
CA VAL A 19 9.64 28.43 45.83
C VAL A 19 10.63 28.25 44.69
N LEU A 20 11.36 27.14 44.70
CA LEU A 20 12.11 26.64 43.55
C LEU A 20 11.09 26.24 42.49
N ILE A 21 10.61 27.22 41.73
CA ILE A 21 10.06 26.98 40.39
C ILE A 21 11.26 26.53 39.58
N GLY A 22 11.46 25.21 39.51
CA GLY A 22 12.38 24.61 38.56
C GLY A 22 11.90 24.99 37.17
N LEU A 23 12.48 26.07 36.61
CA LEU A 23 12.44 26.30 35.18
C LEU A 23 13.17 25.12 34.54
N THR A 24 12.41 24.11 34.11
CA THR A 24 12.85 23.20 33.08
C THR A 24 13.00 24.04 31.82
N THR A 25 14.20 24.59 31.63
CA THR A 25 14.67 25.00 30.32
C THR A 25 14.82 23.73 29.50
N ILE A 26 13.70 23.21 29.00
CA ILE A 26 13.71 22.15 28.00
C ILE A 26 14.49 22.77 26.85
N SER A 27 15.71 22.28 26.63
CA SER A 27 16.64 22.83 25.66
C SER A 27 15.92 23.01 24.32
N LEU A 28 15.77 24.26 23.86
CA LEU A 28 15.10 24.58 22.60
C LEU A 28 15.74 23.81 21.41
N ALA A 29 17.02 23.46 21.53
CA ALA A 29 17.72 22.64 20.55
C ALA A 29 17.16 21.21 20.45
N HIS A 30 16.84 20.57 21.59
CA HIS A 30 16.24 19.23 21.57
C HIS A 30 14.81 19.26 21.04
N SER A 31 14.02 20.29 21.33
CA SER A 31 12.68 20.39 20.73
C SER A 31 12.73 20.70 19.24
N SER A 32 13.70 21.50 18.76
CA SER A 32 13.88 21.71 17.31
C SER A 32 14.28 20.45 16.56
N ASP A 33 15.14 19.62 17.14
CA ASP A 33 15.58 18.36 16.54
C ASP A 33 14.42 17.35 16.44
N LEU A 34 13.58 17.26 17.48
CA LEU A 34 12.38 16.42 17.46
C LEU A 34 11.34 16.91 16.44
N ILE A 35 11.21 18.22 16.25
CA ILE A 35 10.32 18.78 15.21
C ILE A 35 10.83 18.41 13.81
N ALA A 36 12.13 18.51 13.58
CA ALA A 36 12.74 18.15 12.30
C ALA A 36 12.55 16.65 12.01
N PHE A 37 12.84 15.79 12.99
CA PHE A 37 12.60 14.36 12.92
C PHE A 37 11.13 14.03 12.59
N GLY A 38 10.18 14.59 13.34
CA GLY A 38 8.76 14.31 13.13
C GLY A 38 8.25 14.77 11.76
N LYS A 39 8.73 15.91 11.26
CA LYS A 39 8.43 16.38 9.89
C LYS A 39 9.00 15.47 8.81
N GLU A 40 10.21 14.95 9.02
CA GLU A 40 10.81 13.98 8.10
C GLU A 40 9.99 12.69 8.05
N CYS A 41 9.53 12.21 9.21
CA CYS A 41 8.68 11.04 9.30
C CYS A 41 7.33 11.21 8.60
N LEU A 42 6.65 12.35 8.78
CA LEU A 42 5.44 12.66 8.02
C LEU A 42 5.67 12.64 6.50
N ALA A 43 6.78 13.18 6.02
CA ALA A 43 7.11 13.17 4.60
C ALA A 43 7.42 11.75 4.06
N LYS A 44 8.10 10.91 4.86
CA LYS A 44 8.33 9.50 4.50
C LYS A 44 7.02 8.72 4.48
N GLU A 45 6.13 8.96 5.44
CA GLU A 45 4.82 8.33 5.52
C GLU A 45 3.93 8.70 4.32
N GLU A 46 3.95 9.96 3.89
CA GLU A 46 3.22 10.40 2.70
C GLU A 46 3.73 9.70 1.43
N ARG A 47 5.05 9.58 1.26
CA ARG A 47 5.65 8.84 0.15
C ARG A 47 5.27 7.36 0.17
N LEU A 48 5.29 6.74 1.35
CA LEU A 48 4.82 5.35 1.51
C LEU A 48 3.35 5.21 1.14
N LYS A 49 2.51 6.17 1.50
CA LYS A 49 1.11 6.16 1.08
C LYS A 49 0.98 6.22 -0.44
N THR A 50 1.72 7.09 -1.12
CA THR A 50 1.71 7.14 -2.58
C THR A 50 2.17 5.83 -3.20
N ALA A 51 3.29 5.27 -2.73
CA ALA A 51 3.81 3.99 -3.22
C ALA A 51 2.82 2.82 -2.96
N LYS A 52 2.09 2.84 -1.83
CA LYS A 52 1.02 1.89 -1.53
C LYS A 52 -0.14 2.01 -2.52
N ASP A 53 -0.58 3.24 -2.80
CA ASP A 53 -1.68 3.51 -3.72
C ASP A 53 -1.31 3.08 -5.16
N GLU A 54 -0.05 3.28 -5.58
CA GLU A 54 0.49 2.79 -6.85
C GLU A 54 0.55 1.25 -6.91
N LEU A 55 1.04 0.61 -5.85
CA LEU A 55 1.08 -0.85 -5.74
C LEU A 55 -0.32 -1.48 -5.81
N ASP A 56 -1.30 -0.86 -5.16
CA ASP A 56 -2.69 -1.32 -5.20
C ASP A 56 -3.31 -1.18 -6.60
N ALA A 57 -2.97 -0.11 -7.34
CA ALA A 57 -3.38 0.05 -8.72
C ALA A 57 -2.76 -1.01 -9.65
N LEU A 58 -1.46 -1.29 -9.51
CA LEU A 58 -0.77 -2.36 -10.25
C LEU A 58 -1.38 -3.74 -9.95
N SER A 59 -1.63 -4.03 -8.67
CA SER A 59 -2.27 -5.28 -8.23
C SER A 59 -3.67 -5.44 -8.83
N LEU A 60 -4.47 -4.37 -8.84
CA LEU A 60 -5.80 -4.39 -9.45
C LEU A 60 -5.73 -4.63 -10.97
N SER A 61 -4.76 -4.03 -11.65
CA SER A 61 -4.53 -4.23 -13.08
C SER A 61 -4.14 -5.67 -13.40
N ALA A 62 -3.15 -6.22 -12.69
CA ALA A 62 -2.70 -7.59 -12.86
C ALA A 62 -3.82 -8.61 -12.64
N ASN A 63 -4.64 -8.43 -11.60
CA ASN A 63 -5.79 -9.30 -11.34
C ASN A 63 -6.86 -9.26 -12.46
N ARG A 64 -7.06 -8.10 -13.10
CA ARG A 64 -7.98 -7.97 -14.24
C ARG A 64 -7.44 -8.68 -15.48
N THR A 65 -6.18 -8.47 -15.81
CA THR A 65 -5.51 -9.13 -16.93
C THR A 65 -5.55 -10.65 -16.77
N GLN A 66 -5.19 -11.16 -15.60
CA GLN A 66 -5.23 -12.60 -15.32
C GLN A 66 -6.65 -13.20 -15.49
N GLY A 67 -7.68 -12.47 -15.04
CA GLY A 67 -9.07 -12.87 -15.23
C GLY A 67 -9.49 -12.92 -16.70
N GLN A 68 -9.12 -11.92 -17.49
CA GLN A 68 -9.43 -11.85 -18.92
C GLN A 68 -8.73 -12.96 -19.72
N THR A 69 -7.45 -13.20 -19.45
CA THR A 69 -6.68 -14.26 -20.12
C THR A 69 -7.24 -15.65 -19.81
N HIS A 70 -7.76 -15.88 -18.59
CA HIS A 70 -8.45 -17.13 -18.26
C HIS A 70 -9.75 -17.30 -19.07
N HIS A 71 -10.50 -16.23 -19.31
CA HIS A 71 -11.69 -16.27 -20.15
C HIS A 71 -11.33 -16.54 -21.62
N ALA A 72 -10.34 -15.84 -22.17
CA ALA A 72 -9.89 -16.05 -23.55
C ALA A 72 -9.42 -17.49 -23.80
N ARG A 73 -8.73 -18.13 -22.84
CA ARG A 73 -8.35 -19.54 -22.93
C ARG A 73 -9.55 -20.48 -22.94
N ASN A 74 -10.54 -20.26 -22.06
CA ASN A 74 -11.77 -21.06 -22.04
C ASN A 74 -12.55 -20.95 -23.37
N ASP A 75 -12.63 -19.76 -23.96
CA ASP A 75 -13.31 -19.55 -25.24
C ASP A 75 -12.59 -20.28 -26.38
N ILE A 76 -11.25 -20.28 -26.38
CA ILE A 76 -10.45 -21.03 -27.35
C ILE A 76 -10.74 -22.54 -27.25
N ASP A 77 -10.81 -23.09 -26.03
CA ASP A 77 -11.06 -24.52 -25.82
C ASP A 77 -12.48 -24.90 -26.31
N LEU A 78 -13.49 -24.08 -25.98
CA LEU A 78 -14.86 -24.26 -26.47
C LEU A 78 -14.94 -24.25 -28.00
N TYR A 79 -14.33 -23.25 -28.65
CA TYR A 79 -14.34 -23.17 -30.11
C TYR A 79 -13.57 -24.32 -30.77
N GLN A 80 -12.52 -24.85 -30.12
CA GLN A 80 -11.78 -26.01 -30.62
C GLN A 80 -12.62 -27.30 -30.56
N GLU A 81 -13.41 -27.48 -29.50
CA GLU A 81 -14.34 -28.60 -29.39
C GLU A 81 -15.40 -28.53 -30.50
N GLU A 82 -16.05 -27.37 -30.68
CA GLU A 82 -17.05 -27.15 -31.73
C GLU A 82 -16.45 -27.30 -33.14
N LYS A 83 -15.21 -26.87 -33.34
CA LYS A 83 -14.49 -27.10 -34.61
C LYS A 83 -14.27 -28.58 -34.87
N ALA A 84 -13.88 -29.37 -33.87
CA ALA A 84 -13.65 -30.80 -34.03
C ALA A 84 -14.94 -31.56 -34.41
N GLU A 85 -16.08 -31.15 -33.86
CA GLU A 85 -17.39 -31.69 -34.26
C GLU A 85 -17.70 -31.37 -35.73
N LEU A 86 -17.44 -30.13 -36.16
CA LEU A 86 -17.66 -29.70 -37.54
C LEU A 86 -16.69 -30.36 -38.54
N GLU A 87 -15.47 -30.72 -38.15
CA GLU A 87 -14.50 -31.42 -39.02
C GLU A 87 -15.02 -32.78 -39.48
N ALA A 88 -15.64 -33.54 -38.58
CA ALA A 88 -16.23 -34.83 -38.89
C ALA A 88 -17.38 -34.67 -39.90
N ILE A 89 -18.20 -33.63 -39.75
CA ILE A 89 -19.34 -33.35 -40.63
C ILE A 89 -18.87 -32.82 -42.00
N ILE A 90 -17.82 -32.00 -42.05
CA ILE A 90 -17.23 -31.53 -43.32
C ILE A 90 -16.68 -32.69 -44.14
N ALA A 91 -16.02 -33.67 -43.51
CA ALA A 91 -15.50 -34.83 -44.21
C ALA A 91 -16.61 -35.64 -44.87
N ASP A 92 -17.75 -35.83 -44.18
CA ASP A 92 -18.93 -36.50 -44.74
C ASP A 92 -19.58 -35.69 -45.87
N CYS A 93 -19.66 -34.37 -45.71
CA CYS A 93 -20.14 -33.46 -46.74
C CYS A 93 -19.32 -33.49 -48.03
N ALA A 94 -17.99 -33.62 -47.91
CA ALA A 94 -17.11 -33.76 -49.06
C ALA A 94 -17.29 -35.10 -49.79
N ALA A 95 -17.65 -36.17 -49.06
CA ALA A 95 -17.79 -37.52 -49.59
C ALA A 95 -19.16 -37.81 -50.23
N THR A 96 -20.23 -37.15 -49.77
CA THR A 96 -21.61 -37.49 -50.16
C THR A 96 -22.22 -36.52 -51.18
N ASN A 97 -22.54 -35.30 -50.77
CA ASN A 97 -23.14 -34.27 -51.63
C ASN A 97 -22.59 -32.87 -51.29
N PRO A 98 -21.42 -32.51 -51.84
CA PRO A 98 -20.71 -31.31 -51.44
C PRO A 98 -21.49 -30.03 -51.70
N ASN A 99 -22.36 -29.98 -52.72
CA ASN A 99 -23.10 -28.76 -53.09
C ASN A 99 -24.52 -28.71 -52.51
N SER A 100 -24.85 -29.55 -51.52
CA SER A 100 -26.12 -29.45 -50.81
C SER A 100 -26.16 -28.20 -49.94
N ALA A 101 -27.37 -27.65 -49.72
CA ALA A 101 -27.57 -26.50 -48.83
C ALA A 101 -27.03 -26.76 -47.42
N TYR A 102 -27.21 -27.99 -46.92
CA TYR A 102 -26.66 -28.44 -45.64
C TYR A 102 -25.12 -28.32 -45.61
N CYS A 103 -24.43 -28.84 -46.62
CA CYS A 103 -22.97 -28.77 -46.68
C CYS A 103 -22.41 -27.37 -46.94
N HIS A 104 -23.20 -26.45 -47.48
CA HIS A 104 -22.86 -25.03 -47.51
C HIS A 104 -22.96 -24.39 -46.11
N GLN A 105 -24.00 -24.72 -45.34
CA GLN A 105 -24.16 -24.24 -43.96
C GLN A 105 -23.05 -24.73 -43.03
N ILE A 106 -22.71 -26.02 -43.09
CA ILE A 106 -21.61 -26.59 -42.29
C ILE A 106 -20.27 -25.90 -42.62
N ARG A 107 -19.98 -25.66 -43.91
CA ARG A 107 -18.76 -24.93 -44.31
C ARG A 107 -18.74 -23.50 -43.79
N TYR A 108 -19.90 -22.82 -43.77
CA TYR A 108 -20.01 -21.49 -43.20
C TYR A 108 -19.67 -21.51 -41.70
N GLN A 109 -20.30 -22.40 -40.94
CA GLN A 109 -20.06 -22.54 -39.49
C GLN A 109 -18.59 -22.88 -39.19
N TYR A 110 -17.99 -23.79 -39.97
CA TYR A 110 -16.58 -24.14 -39.80
C TYR A 110 -15.62 -22.98 -40.07
N ASN A 111 -15.91 -22.16 -41.09
CA ASN A 111 -15.10 -20.98 -41.39
C ASN A 111 -15.26 -19.92 -40.30
N GLU A 112 -16.48 -19.73 -39.79
CA GLU A 112 -16.78 -18.82 -38.68
C GLU A 112 -16.06 -19.24 -37.40
N ILE A 113 -16.17 -20.51 -36.99
CA ILE A 113 -15.48 -21.02 -35.80
C ILE A 113 -13.95 -20.92 -35.95
N SER A 114 -13.43 -21.19 -37.15
CA SER A 114 -12.00 -21.06 -37.43
C SER A 114 -11.52 -19.61 -37.30
N TYR A 115 -12.33 -18.65 -37.76
CA TYR A 115 -12.07 -17.22 -37.58
C TYR A 115 -12.12 -16.83 -36.09
N LEU A 116 -13.11 -17.29 -35.33
CA LEU A 116 -13.23 -17.01 -33.90
C LEU A 116 -12.03 -17.55 -33.11
N ILE A 117 -11.55 -18.76 -33.42
CA ILE A 117 -10.33 -19.32 -32.83
C ILE A 117 -9.11 -18.46 -33.13
N GLN A 118 -8.96 -18.01 -34.38
CA GLN A 118 -7.82 -17.16 -34.75
C GLN A 118 -7.87 -15.81 -34.03
N ARG A 119 -9.05 -15.20 -33.94
CA ARG A 119 -9.24 -13.94 -33.22
C ARG A 119 -8.94 -14.09 -31.73
N ALA A 120 -9.52 -15.08 -31.06
CA ALA A 120 -9.28 -15.34 -29.64
C ALA A 120 -7.80 -15.66 -29.35
N LYS A 121 -7.09 -16.34 -30.27
CA LYS A 121 -5.64 -16.55 -30.18
C LYS A 121 -4.83 -15.26 -30.29
N VAL A 122 -5.24 -14.33 -31.15
CA VAL A 122 -4.59 -13.01 -31.25
C VAL A 122 -4.81 -12.24 -29.96
N ASP A 123 -6.05 -12.19 -29.46
CA ASP A 123 -6.39 -11.48 -28.22
C ASP A 123 -5.59 -12.07 -27.02
N ALA A 124 -5.51 -13.40 -26.90
CA ALA A 124 -4.72 -14.06 -25.86
C ALA A 124 -3.20 -13.84 -25.97
N LEU A 125 -2.67 -13.62 -27.17
CA LEU A 125 -1.24 -13.36 -27.41
C LEU A 125 -0.87 -11.89 -27.17
N GLU A 126 -1.77 -10.95 -27.45
CA GLU A 126 -1.61 -9.54 -27.08
C GLU A 126 -1.66 -9.38 -25.55
N GLU A 127 -2.57 -10.07 -24.87
CA GLU A 127 -2.66 -10.07 -23.40
C GLU A 127 -1.45 -10.76 -22.73
N GLY A 128 -1.01 -11.91 -23.25
CA GLY A 128 0.08 -12.69 -22.65
C GLY A 128 1.48 -12.06 -22.72
N LYS A 129 1.68 -11.06 -23.60
CA LYS A 129 2.94 -10.30 -23.66
C LYS A 129 3.07 -9.25 -22.55
N ASP A 130 1.95 -8.74 -22.04
CA ASP A 130 1.93 -7.71 -20.99
C ASP A 130 1.86 -8.34 -19.58
N ASP A 131 1.30 -9.55 -19.47
CA ASP A 131 1.04 -10.21 -18.19
C ASP A 131 2.32 -10.63 -17.43
N ASN A 132 3.34 -11.10 -18.15
CA ASN A 132 4.60 -11.55 -17.51
C ASN A 132 5.48 -10.36 -17.06
N SER A 133 5.47 -9.24 -17.80
CA SER A 133 6.12 -8.00 -17.36
C SER A 133 5.37 -7.34 -16.22
N ALA A 134 4.03 -7.28 -16.29
CA ALA A 134 3.20 -6.68 -15.25
C ALA A 134 3.32 -7.45 -13.92
N PHE A 135 3.41 -8.78 -13.94
CA PHE A 135 3.62 -9.58 -12.74
C PHE A 135 5.00 -9.36 -12.11
N ILE A 136 6.06 -9.33 -12.93
CA ILE A 136 7.42 -9.06 -12.45
C ILE A 136 7.51 -7.64 -11.86
N ASP A 137 6.94 -6.64 -12.53
CA ASP A 137 6.93 -5.25 -12.05
C ASP A 137 6.13 -5.11 -10.75
N LEU A 138 5.01 -5.83 -10.63
CA LEU A 138 4.22 -5.90 -9.39
C LEU A 138 5.05 -6.49 -8.24
N GLU A 139 5.77 -7.59 -8.47
CA GLU A 139 6.57 -8.26 -7.45
C GLU A 139 7.77 -7.40 -7.02
N LEU A 140 8.46 -6.76 -7.96
CA LEU A 140 9.54 -5.82 -7.68
C LEU A 140 9.04 -4.59 -6.91
N THR A 141 7.94 -3.98 -7.34
CA THR A 141 7.34 -2.81 -6.67
C THR A 141 6.88 -3.16 -5.26
N LYS A 142 6.33 -4.37 -5.07
CA LYS A 142 5.95 -4.87 -3.74
C LYS A 142 7.15 -5.06 -2.83
N ALA A 143 8.25 -5.62 -3.34
CA ALA A 143 9.48 -5.80 -2.57
C ALA A 143 10.08 -4.45 -2.14
N ASP A 144 10.15 -3.48 -3.06
CA ASP A 144 10.61 -2.12 -2.76
C ASP A 144 9.72 -1.42 -1.73
N PHE A 145 8.39 -1.47 -1.91
CA PHE A 145 7.45 -0.93 -0.92
C PHE A 145 7.67 -1.53 0.47
N ASN A 146 7.80 -2.86 0.57
CA ASN A 146 8.02 -3.53 1.84
C ASN A 146 9.32 -3.08 2.50
N GLN A 147 10.40 -2.98 1.73
CA GLN A 147 11.69 -2.50 2.24
C GLN A 147 11.59 -1.07 2.77
N GLN A 148 10.94 -0.17 2.03
CA GLN A 148 10.74 1.21 2.46
C GLN A 148 9.85 1.30 3.70
N HIS A 149 8.80 0.49 3.77
CA HIS A 149 7.90 0.42 4.91
C HIS A 149 8.62 -0.09 6.17
N GLU A 150 9.41 -1.15 6.06
CA GLU A 150 10.24 -1.65 7.17
C GLU A 150 11.23 -0.60 7.66
N ALA A 151 11.92 0.09 6.74
CA ALA A 151 12.84 1.17 7.08
C ALA A 151 12.12 2.34 7.79
N PHE A 152 10.92 2.70 7.35
CA PHE A 152 10.09 3.69 8.02
C PHE A 152 9.70 3.25 9.43
N ILE A 153 9.25 2.01 9.62
CA ILE A 153 8.89 1.52 10.95
C ILE A 153 10.13 1.53 11.88
N ALA A 154 11.29 1.08 11.40
CA ALA A 154 12.51 1.10 12.20
C ALA A 154 12.91 2.52 12.63
N TYR A 155 12.84 3.49 11.71
CA TYR A 155 13.32 4.85 11.95
C TYR A 155 12.28 5.76 12.62
N CYS A 156 11.04 5.74 12.15
CA CYS A 156 9.99 6.67 12.54
C CYS A 156 9.03 6.13 13.58
N ARG A 157 8.98 4.82 13.81
CA ARG A 157 8.03 4.20 14.74
C ARG A 157 8.70 3.61 15.97
N ASN A 158 9.77 2.86 15.76
CA ASN A 158 10.42 2.09 16.81
C ASN A 158 11.68 2.77 17.37
N SER A 159 11.90 4.04 17.04
CA SER A 159 13.04 4.81 17.54
C SER A 159 12.72 5.55 18.84
N ASP A 160 13.73 5.74 19.68
CA ASP A 160 13.61 6.56 20.90
C ASP A 160 13.20 8.00 20.60
N ALA A 161 13.59 8.52 19.41
CA ALA A 161 13.20 9.83 18.93
C ALA A 161 11.68 9.96 18.70
N HIS A 162 11.03 8.89 18.23
CA HIS A 162 9.57 8.85 18.10
C HIS A 162 8.88 8.96 19.46
N TYR A 163 9.31 8.17 20.44
CA TYR A 163 8.75 8.27 21.80
C TYR A 163 9.03 9.63 22.45
N ALA A 164 10.23 10.19 22.24
CA ALA A 164 10.59 11.53 22.72
C ALA A 164 9.75 12.62 22.06
N LEU A 165 9.44 12.50 20.76
CA LEU A 165 8.51 13.38 20.05
C LEU A 165 7.13 13.37 20.69
N LEU A 166 6.57 12.18 20.95
CA LEU A 166 5.25 12.02 21.57
C LEU A 166 5.18 12.56 23.01
N GLN A 167 6.28 12.47 23.75
CA GLN A 167 6.37 12.94 25.14
C GLN A 167 6.67 14.44 25.25
N ASN A 168 7.05 15.12 24.14
CA ASN A 168 7.33 16.54 24.12
C ASN A 168 6.13 17.35 23.57
N PRO A 169 5.37 18.06 24.43
CA PRO A 169 4.14 18.74 23.99
C PRO A 169 4.36 19.80 22.91
N THR A 170 5.49 20.52 22.97
CA THR A 170 5.83 21.56 22.01
C THR A 170 6.17 20.96 20.65
N ALA A 171 7.02 19.93 20.61
CA ALA A 171 7.38 19.27 19.37
C ALA A 171 6.18 18.53 18.76
N TYR A 172 5.42 17.81 19.58
CA TYR A 172 4.20 17.14 19.15
C TYR A 172 3.17 18.12 18.57
N ALA A 173 2.89 19.25 19.24
CA ALA A 173 1.95 20.23 18.72
C ALA A 173 2.43 20.88 17.40
N ALA A 174 3.73 21.05 17.22
CA ALA A 174 4.31 21.60 16.00
C ALA A 174 4.28 20.62 14.81
N VAL A 175 4.48 19.32 15.06
CA VAL A 175 4.46 18.26 14.03
C VAL A 175 3.02 17.79 13.77
N CYS A 176 2.30 17.43 14.82
CA CYS A 176 0.95 16.86 14.81
C CYS A 176 -0.12 17.95 14.98
N SER A 177 0.03 19.05 14.24
CA SER A 177 -0.75 20.29 14.44
C SER A 177 -2.20 20.21 13.95
N ASN A 178 -2.49 19.33 12.99
CA ASN A 178 -3.80 19.21 12.34
C ASN A 178 -4.36 17.79 12.39
N ALA A 179 -5.64 17.63 12.04
CA ALA A 179 -6.33 16.35 12.12
C ALA A 179 -5.73 15.26 11.23
N ASN A 180 -5.20 15.61 10.05
CA ASN A 180 -4.56 14.63 9.16
C ASN A 180 -3.23 14.17 9.74
N ALA A 181 -2.38 15.09 10.19
CA ALA A 181 -1.12 14.77 10.85
C ALA A 181 -1.35 13.89 12.10
N LYS A 182 -2.37 14.18 12.92
CA LYS A 182 -2.70 13.37 14.11
C LYS A 182 -3.15 11.94 13.82
N ARG A 183 -3.61 11.65 12.60
CA ARG A 183 -3.99 10.30 12.17
C ARG A 183 -2.82 9.52 11.55
N SER A 184 -1.69 10.18 11.33
CA SER A 184 -0.48 9.54 10.83
C SER A 184 0.10 8.57 11.85
N ILE A 185 0.81 7.56 11.38
CA ILE A 185 1.59 6.63 12.19
C ILE A 185 2.64 7.41 12.99
N THR A 186 3.24 8.43 12.39
CA THR A 186 4.21 9.33 13.04
C THR A 186 3.64 10.05 14.27
N CYS A 187 2.33 10.29 14.33
CA CYS A 187 1.68 10.99 15.44
C CYS A 187 0.81 10.08 16.32
N SER A 188 0.59 8.82 15.93
CA SER A 188 -0.15 7.87 16.76
C SER A 188 0.79 7.21 17.78
N LEU A 189 0.23 6.64 18.84
CA LEU A 189 0.97 5.78 19.78
C LEU A 189 0.88 4.30 19.41
N PHE A 190 -0.15 3.92 18.63
CA PHE A 190 -0.42 2.56 18.13
C PHE A 190 -0.91 2.62 16.68
#